data_AF-W9Z0P3-F1
#
_entry.id   AF-W9Z0P3-F1
#
_cell.length_a   1.000
_cell.length_b   1.000
_cell.length_c   1.000
_cell.angle_alpha   90.00
_cell.angle_beta   90.00
_cell.angle_gamma   90.00
#
_symmetry.space_group_name_H-M   'P 1'
#
loop_
_entity.id
_entity.type
_entity.pdbx_description
1 polymer ?
#
loop_
_entity_poly.entity_id
_entity_poly.type
_entity_poly.pdbx_seq_one_letter_code
_entity_poly.pdbx_strand_id
1 'polypeptide(L)' 'MSNSPELLYHIILTVIDYHVDPSGAKQSIYIPGTNATLEAAKNSAFRVLGTLRYKPEDLGELADSDAETWTE' A
#
# COMPACT_ATOMS: atom_id res chain seq x y z
N MET A 1 9.00 -3.29 -31.15
CA MET A 1 7.90 -3.79 -30.30
C MET A 1 7.88 -2.95 -29.04
N SER A 2 6.76 -2.32 -28.70
CA SER A 2 6.66 -1.57 -27.44
C SER A 2 6.69 -2.58 -26.29
N ASN A 3 7.78 -2.58 -25.50
CA ASN A 3 7.92 -3.36 -24.25
C ASN A 3 7.02 -2.80 -23.13
N SER A 4 5.82 -2.35 -23.47
CA SER A 4 4.86 -1.81 -22.51
C SER A 4 4.12 -2.98 -21.86
N PRO A 5 4.06 -3.05 -20.52
CA PRO A 5 3.34 -4.12 -19.84
C PRO A 5 1.83 -4.02 -20.17
N GLU A 6 1.20 -5.18 -20.39
CA GLU A 6 -0.24 -5.25 -20.72
C GLU A 6 -1.13 -4.93 -19.53
N LEU A 7 -0.64 -5.15 -18.30
CA LEU A 7 -1.34 -4.90 -17.05
C LEU A 7 -0.63 -3.81 -16.24
N LEU A 8 -1.43 -2.93 -15.66
CA LEU A 8 -0.96 -1.91 -14.72
C LEU A 8 -1.67 -2.09 -13.38
N TYR A 9 -0.87 -2.06 -12.32
CA TYR A 9 -1.32 -2.25 -10.94
C TYR A 9 -1.13 -0.94 -10.18
N HIS A 10 -2.25 -0.31 -9.81
CA HIS A 10 -2.25 0.91 -9.02
C HIS A 10 -2.36 0.58 -7.53
N ILE A 11 -1.52 1.22 -6.73
CA ILE A 11 -1.67 1.22 -5.29
C ILE A 11 -2.49 2.44 -4.88
N ILE A 12 -3.48 2.23 -4.02
CA ILE A 12 -4.34 3.27 -3.45
C ILE A 12 -4.15 3.26 -1.94
N LEU A 13 -3.79 4.41 -1.38
CA LEU A 13 -3.71 4.62 0.06
C LEU A 13 -4.86 5.53 0.49
N THR A 14 -5.70 5.03 1.39
CA THR A 14 -6.78 5.80 2.00
C THR A 14 -6.44 6.07 3.46
N VAL A 15 -6.43 7.34 3.85
CA VAL A 15 -6.16 7.78 5.23
C VAL A 15 -7.43 8.38 5.81
N ILE A 16 -7.83 7.86 6.98
CA ILE A 16 -8.95 8.35 7.77
C ILE A 16 -8.40 8.82 9.12
N ASP A 17 -8.64 10.07 9.46
CA ASP A 17 -8.30 10.61 10.77
C ASP A 17 -9.54 10.64 11.66
N TYR A 18 -9.71 9.60 12.48
CA TYR A 18 -10.84 9.48 13.40
C TYR A 18 -10.85 10.51 14.52
N HIS A 19 -9.74 11.20 14.81
CA HIS A 19 -9.76 12.30 15.77
C HIS A 19 -10.42 13.55 15.17
N VAL A 20 -10.30 13.73 13.85
CA VAL A 20 -10.91 14.85 13.13
C VAL A 20 -12.34 14.53 12.70
N ASP A 21 -12.59 13.31 12.22
CA ASP A 21 -13.92 12.83 11.84
C ASP A 21 -14.15 11.39 12.33
N PRO A 22 -14.78 11.22 13.51
CA PRO A 22 -15.10 9.91 14.06
C PRO A 22 -16.03 9.07 13.18
N SER A 23 -16.77 9.67 12.24
CA SER A 23 -17.63 8.92 11.32
C SER A 23 -16.85 8.22 10.20
N GLY A 24 -15.61 8.67 9.94
CA GLY A 24 -14.78 8.18 8.84
C GLY A 24 -15.25 8.61 7.44
N ALA A 25 -16.22 9.52 7.35
CA ALA A 25 -16.71 10.05 6.07
C ALA A 25 -15.65 10.90 5.36
N LYS A 26 -14.83 11.62 6.12
CA LYS A 26 -13.69 12.39 5.61
C LYS A 26 -12.49 11.48 5.41
N GLN A 27 -12.16 11.25 4.15
CA GLN A 27 -11.05 10.40 3.73
C GLN A 27 -10.10 11.17 2.82
N SER A 28 -8.80 10.93 2.97
CA SER A 28 -7.78 11.39 2.03
C SER A 28 -7.30 10.22 1.20
N ILE A 29 -7.32 10.35 -0.13
CA ILE A 29 -6.95 9.29 -1.06
C ILE A 29 -5.66 9.69 -1.79
N TYR A 30 -4.69 8.78 -1.83
CA TYR A 30 -3.42 8.95 -2.50
C TYR A 30 -3.19 7.78 -3.47
N ILE A 31 -2.50 8.04 -4.58
CA ILE A 31 -2.08 7.02 -5.56
C ILE A 31 -0.55 7.05 -5.61
N PRO A 32 0.15 6.29 -4.74
CA PRO A 32 1.59 6.44 -4.58
C PRO A 32 2.41 5.87 -5.74
N GLY A 33 1.81 5.03 -6.58
CA GLY A 33 2.53 4.40 -7.69
C GLY A 33 1.65 3.57 -8.60
N THR A 34 2.17 3.35 -9.80
CA THR A 34 1.64 2.41 -10.80
C THR A 34 2.76 1.45 -11.17
N ASN A 35 2.49 0.16 -11.12
CA ASN A 35 3.48 -0.89 -11.28
C ASN A 35 3.10 -1.81 -12.44
N ALA A 36 4.12 -2.36 -13.10
CA ALA A 36 3.95 -3.26 -14.24
C ALA A 36 3.59 -4.70 -13.84
N THR A 37 3.83 -5.07 -12.58
CA THR A 37 3.60 -6.42 -12.05
C THR A 37 2.92 -6.35 -10.68
N LEU A 38 2.18 -7.41 -10.34
CA LEU A 38 1.51 -7.53 -9.05
C LEU A 38 2.50 -7.55 -7.87
N GLU A 39 3.61 -8.27 -8.03
CA GLU A 39 4.68 -8.35 -7.02
C GLU A 39 5.27 -6.96 -6.73
N ALA A 40 5.60 -6.18 -7.78
CA ALA A 40 6.12 -4.82 -7.61
C ALA A 40 5.09 -3.90 -6.93
N ALA A 41 3.79 -4.08 -7.22
CA ALA A 41 2.73 -3.34 -6.55
C ALA A 41 2.66 -3.65 -5.05
N LYS A 42 2.72 -4.93 -4.66
CA LYS A 42 2.77 -5.36 -3.24
C LYS A 42 3.97 -4.76 -2.52
N ASN A 43 5.17 -4.92 -3.07
CA ASN A 43 6.40 -4.37 -2.48
C ASN A 43 6.33 -2.84 -2.37
N SER A 44 5.75 -2.17 -3.36
CA SER A 44 5.54 -0.72 -3.32
C SER A 44 4.54 -0.30 -2.24
N ALA A 45 3.46 -1.06 -2.01
CA ALA A 45 2.50 -0.78 -0.95
C ALA A 45 3.18 -0.84 0.43
N PHE A 46 3.97 -1.89 0.66
CA PHE A 46 4.72 -2.07 1.90
C PHE A 46 5.76 -0.97 2.14
N ARG A 47 6.51 -0.56 1.09
CA ARG A 47 7.44 0.57 1.18
C ARG A 47 6.75 1.88 1.54
N VAL A 48 5.53 2.13 1.01
CA VAL A 48 4.73 3.31 1.36
C VAL A 48 4.37 3.28 2.85
N LEU A 49 3.88 2.15 3.36
CA LEU A 49 3.56 2.00 4.78
C LEU A 49 4.80 2.18 5.68
N GLY A 50 5.94 1.59 5.30
CA GLY A 50 7.21 1.76 6.03
C GLY A 50 7.70 3.22 6.02
N THR A 51 7.49 3.96 4.93
CA THR A 51 7.80 5.40 4.86
C THR A 51 6.93 6.22 5.83
N LEU A 52 5.67 5.81 6.01
CA LEU A 52 4.74 6.37 6.99
C LEU A 52 4.99 5.86 8.42
N ARG A 53 6.05 5.07 8.63
CA ARG A 53 6.48 4.51 9.93
C ARG A 53 5.55 3.46 10.51
N TYR A 54 4.66 2.88 9.71
CA TYR A 54 3.96 1.66 10.09
C TYR A 54 4.93 0.49 10.11
N LYS A 55 4.84 -0.33 11.14
CA LYS A 55 5.54 -1.59 11.29
C LYS A 55 4.60 -2.75 10.95
N PRO A 56 5.12 -3.94 10.61
CA PRO A 56 4.29 -5.12 10.41
C PRO A 56 3.37 -5.40 11.62
N GLU A 57 3.87 -5.17 12.83
CA GLU A 57 3.11 -5.30 14.09
C GLU A 57 1.85 -4.41 14.13
N ASP A 58 1.88 -3.25 13.46
CA ASP A 58 0.75 -2.30 13.39
C ASP A 58 -0.34 -2.77 12.40
N LEU A 59 -0.04 -3.75 11.55
CA LEU A 59 -0.91 -4.21 10.47
C LEU A 59 -1.77 -5.44 10.84
N GLY A 60 -1.56 -6.03 12.02
CA GLY A 60 -2.30 -7.20 12.50
C GLY A 60 -2.26 -8.37 11.50
N GLU A 61 -3.42 -8.97 11.21
CA GLU A 61 -3.57 -10.13 10.32
C GLU A 61 -3.12 -9.88 8.86
N LEU A 62 -2.95 -8.63 8.44
CA LEU A 62 -2.46 -8.32 7.08
C LEU A 62 -0.98 -8.72 6.93
N ALA A 63 -0.21 -8.69 8.02
CA ALA A 63 1.21 -9.05 8.03
C ALA A 63 1.41 -10.54 7.72
N ASP A 64 0.53 -11.42 8.20
CA ASP A 64 0.70 -12.88 8.14
C ASP A 64 0.54 -13.46 6.71
N SER A 65 -0.01 -12.70 5.76
CA SER A 65 -0.28 -13.19 4.40
C SER A 65 0.88 -13.02 3.40
N ASP A 66 1.82 -12.11 3.65
CA ASP A 66 2.97 -11.83 2.77
C ASP A 66 4.26 -11.52 3.58
N ALA A 67 4.31 -11.88 4.88
CA ALA A 67 5.37 -11.54 5.85
C ALA A 67 6.81 -11.89 5.39
N GLU A 68 6.95 -12.90 4.53
CA GLU A 68 8.25 -13.38 4.03
C GLU A 68 9.00 -12.35 3.16
N THR A 69 8.33 -11.29 2.70
CA THR A 69 8.93 -10.27 1.80
C THR A 69 9.42 -8.99 2.51
N TRP A 70 9.33 -8.91 3.84
CA TRP A 70 9.71 -7.71 4.60
C TRP A 70 11.18 -7.66 5.04
N THR A 71 11.93 -8.74 4.85
CA THR A 71 13.34 -8.83 5.19
C THR A 71 14.19 -9.00 3.92
N GLU A 72 14.41 -7.89 3.22
CA GLU A 72 15.65 -7.63 2.46
C GLU A 72 15.88 -6.13 2.27
#